data_AF-A0A6P6T1K8-F1
#
_entry.id   AF-A0A6P6T1K8-F1
#
_cell.length_a   1.000
_cell.length_b   1.000
_cell.length_c   1.000
_cell.angle_alpha   90.00
_cell.angle_beta   90.00
_cell.angle_gamma   90.00
#
_symmetry.space_group_name_H-M   'P 1'
#
loop_
_entity.id
_entity.type
_entity.pdbx_description
1 polymer ?
#
loop_
_entity_poly.entity_id
_entity_poly.type
_entity_poly.pdbx_seq_one_letter_code
_entity_poly.pdbx_strand_id
1 'polypeptide(L)'
;MEAANKSLKRIIRKMTERHLDWHEKLPYALMAYRTAIRTSTGAMPYNFVYQMEAILPAEVEIPSLRILMEAKLDEADWIKQRHEQLSLIDEKRLNAICHGQCYQKRMASAYNKKVKVRLFKEGDKVLKRILPVQEETKGKFAPNW
;
A
#
# COMPACT_ATOMS: atom_id res chain seq x y z
N MET A 1 -5.94 5.57 4.47
CA MET A 1 -4.84 6.40 3.90
C MET A 1 -3.56 6.41 4.74
N GLU A 2 -3.63 6.24 6.06
CA GLU A 2 -2.46 6.35 6.95
C GLU A 2 -1.32 5.35 6.67
N ALA A 3 -1.64 4.07 6.43
CA ALA A 3 -0.63 3.04 6.16
C ALA A 3 0.19 3.31 4.87
N ALA A 4 -0.48 3.77 3.81
CA ALA A 4 0.16 4.15 2.56
C ALA A 4 1.14 5.32 2.77
N ASN A 5 0.68 6.37 3.47
CA ASN A 5 1.52 7.52 3.82
C ASN A 5 2.73 7.12 4.66
N LYS A 6 2.56 6.19 5.61
CA LYS A 6 3.66 5.66 6.43
C LYS A 6 4.70 4.92 5.59
N SER A 7 4.28 4.16 4.59
CA SER A 7 5.20 3.50 3.66
C SER A 7 5.92 4.51 2.77
N LEU A 8 5.22 5.50 2.21
CA LEU A 8 5.83 6.54 1.37
C LEU A 8 6.87 7.34 2.15
N LYS A 9 6.54 7.79 3.37
CA LYS A 9 7.49 8.45 4.28
C LYS A 9 8.73 7.61 4.53
N ARG A 10 8.59 6.29 4.66
CA ARG A 10 9.73 5.37 4.84
C ARG A 10 10.62 5.31 3.61
N ILE A 11 10.04 5.26 2.41
CA ILE A 11 10.79 5.22 1.15
C ILE A 11 11.54 6.54 0.97
N ILE A 12 10.85 7.67 1.09
CA ILE A 12 11.45 9.02 0.99
C ILE A 12 12.60 9.16 1.98
N ARG A 13 12.40 8.80 3.25
CA ARG A 13 13.46 8.87 4.27
C ARG A 13 14.70 8.05 3.93
N LYS A 14 14.56 6.96 3.15
CA LYS A 14 15.72 6.17 2.71
C LYS A 14 16.43 6.76 1.49
N MET A 15 15.74 7.55 0.68
CA MET A 15 16.29 8.15 -0.54
C MET A 15 16.83 9.57 -0.34
N THR A 16 16.34 10.25 0.69
CA THR A 16 16.80 11.58 1.10
C THR A 16 18.17 11.47 1.75
N GLU A 17 19.15 12.15 1.15
CA GLU A 17 20.51 12.26 1.71
C GLU A 17 20.65 13.54 2.52
N ARG A 18 20.04 14.64 2.03
CA ARG A 18 19.97 15.92 2.73
C ARG A 18 18.52 16.20 3.10
N HIS A 19 18.27 16.66 4.33
CA HIS A 19 16.92 16.84 4.88
C HIS A 19 15.95 17.72 4.04
N LEU A 20 16.45 18.49 3.07
CA LEU A 20 15.70 19.43 2.23
C LEU A 20 15.33 18.87 0.83
N ASP A 21 15.91 17.75 0.40
CA ASP A 21 15.76 17.22 -0.97
C ASP A 21 14.53 16.32 -1.18
N TRP A 22 13.70 16.13 -0.15
CA TRP A 22 12.63 15.13 -0.15
C TRP A 22 11.63 15.29 -1.31
N HIS A 23 11.42 16.53 -1.76
CA HIS A 23 10.50 16.87 -2.83
C HIS A 23 11.01 16.40 -4.20
N GLU A 24 12.33 16.41 -4.42
CA GLU A 24 12.97 15.84 -5.61
C GLU A 24 12.92 14.31 -5.61
N LYS A 25 12.97 13.68 -4.43
CA LYS A 25 12.89 12.22 -4.28
C LYS A 25 11.45 11.69 -4.35
N LEU A 26 10.44 12.55 -4.20
CA LEU A 26 9.03 12.15 -4.13
C LEU A 26 8.54 11.39 -5.38
N PRO A 27 8.82 11.81 -6.63
CA PRO A 27 8.39 11.07 -7.82
C PRO A 27 8.94 9.63 -7.85
N TYR A 28 10.21 9.45 -7.49
CA TYR A 28 10.85 8.14 -7.42
C TYR A 28 10.26 7.27 -6.31
N ALA A 29 9.99 7.86 -5.13
CA ALA A 29 9.36 7.15 -4.03
C ALA A 29 7.94 6.69 -4.38
N LEU A 30 7.17 7.51 -5.11
CA LEU A 30 5.85 7.15 -5.63
C LEU A 30 5.95 6.03 -6.66
N MET A 31 6.91 6.10 -7.58
CA MET A 31 7.13 5.04 -8.57
C MET A 31 7.45 3.71 -7.88
N ALA A 32 8.42 3.70 -6.96
CA ALA A 32 8.79 2.51 -6.19
C ALA A 32 7.61 1.96 -5.37
N TYR A 33 6.78 2.85 -4.80
CA TYR A 33 5.57 2.41 -4.10
C TYR A 33 4.59 1.71 -5.04
N ARG A 34 4.40 2.22 -6.26
CA ARG A 34 3.43 1.72 -7.24
C ARG A 34 3.88 0.40 -7.88
N THR A 35 5.17 0.20 -8.08
CA THR A 35 5.72 -0.98 -8.78
C THR A 35 6.24 -2.07 -7.84
N ALA A 36 6.30 -1.84 -6.52
CA ALA A 36 6.67 -2.88 -5.57
C ALA A 36 5.45 -3.70 -5.12
N ILE A 37 5.62 -5.03 -5.05
CA ILE A 37 4.63 -5.95 -4.47
C ILE A 37 4.41 -5.61 -3.00
N ARG A 38 3.15 -5.41 -2.59
CA ARG A 38 2.83 -5.10 -1.18
C ARG A 38 2.51 -6.37 -0.41
N THR A 39 3.08 -6.52 0.77
CA THR A 39 2.76 -7.62 1.68
C THR A 39 1.30 -7.62 2.15
N SER A 40 0.58 -6.51 2.02
CA SER A 40 -0.85 -6.45 2.32
C SER A 40 -1.71 -7.08 1.22
N THR A 41 -1.39 -6.80 -0.05
CA THR A 41 -2.22 -7.21 -1.21
C THR A 41 -1.65 -8.35 -2.03
N GLY A 42 -0.37 -8.70 -1.84
CA GLY A 42 0.34 -9.71 -2.65
C GLY A 42 0.60 -9.27 -4.09
N ALA A 43 0.32 -8.01 -4.45
CA ALA A 43 0.44 -7.49 -5.80
C ALA A 43 0.97 -6.04 -5.80
N MET A 44 1.42 -5.57 -6.97
CA MET A 44 1.84 -4.19 -7.17
C MET A 44 0.62 -3.26 -7.23
N PRO A 45 0.63 -2.09 -6.57
CA PRO A 45 -0.48 -1.13 -6.67
C PRO A 45 -0.79 -0.68 -8.10
N TYR A 46 0.23 -0.59 -8.96
CA TYR A 46 0.09 -0.23 -10.38
C TYR A 46 -0.89 -1.15 -11.12
N ASN A 47 -0.82 -2.46 -10.83
CA ASN A 47 -1.63 -3.48 -11.52
C ASN A 47 -3.13 -3.27 -11.32
N PHE A 48 -3.57 -2.66 -10.22
CA PHE A 48 -4.99 -2.42 -9.97
C PHE A 48 -5.54 -1.22 -10.74
N VAL A 49 -4.69 -0.22 -11.02
CA VAL A 49 -5.08 1.00 -11.73
C VAL A 49 -5.06 0.76 -13.24
N TYR A 50 -3.95 0.22 -13.74
CA TYR A 50 -3.72 0.08 -15.18
C TYR A 50 -4.01 -1.32 -15.70
N GLN A 51 -4.37 -2.26 -14.81
CA GLN A 51 -4.78 -3.62 -15.19
C GLN A 51 -3.70 -4.35 -16.01
N MET A 52 -2.44 -4.05 -15.70
CA MET A 52 -1.26 -4.54 -16.38
C MET A 52 -0.09 -4.50 -15.40
N GLU A 53 0.85 -5.41 -15.57
CA GLU A 53 2.09 -5.36 -14.82
C GLU A 53 2.92 -4.14 -15.22
N ALA A 54 3.50 -3.43 -14.25
CA ALA A 54 4.37 -2.31 -14.56
C ALA A 54 5.63 -2.78 -15.31
N ILE A 55 6.02 -2.03 -16.35
CA ILE A 55 7.35 -2.14 -16.95
C ILE A 55 8.29 -1.24 -16.15
N LEU A 56 9.34 -1.81 -15.58
CA LEU A 56 10.29 -1.05 -14.80
C LEU A 56 11.26 -0.32 -15.74
N PRO A 57 11.72 0.90 -15.39
CA PRO A 57 12.71 1.60 -16.20
C PRO A 57 13.97 0.77 -16.48
N ALA A 58 14.43 -0.02 -15.50
CA ALA A 58 15.59 -0.90 -15.64
C ALA A 58 15.37 -2.02 -16.67
N GLU A 59 14.13 -2.49 -16.85
CA GLU A 59 13.81 -3.49 -17.89
C GLU A 59 13.85 -2.89 -19.29
N VAL A 60 13.64 -1.58 -19.42
CA VAL A 60 13.73 -0.85 -20.69
C VAL A 60 15.18 -0.53 -21.02
N GLU A 61 15.92 -0.01 -20.04
CA GLU A 61 17.35 0.33 -20.17
C GLU A 61 18.20 -0.91 -20.45
N ILE A 62 17.89 -2.03 -19.78
CA ILE A 62 18.45 -3.35 -20.05
C ILE A 62 17.29 -4.22 -20.56
N PRO A 63 17.08 -4.30 -21.89
CA PRO A 63 15.92 -4.95 -22.48
C PRO A 63 15.65 -6.32 -21.87
N SER A 64 14.59 -6.40 -21.06
CA SER A 64 14.20 -7.65 -20.43
C SER A 64 13.64 -8.63 -21.46
N LEU A 65 13.60 -9.92 -21.11
CA LEU A 65 13.00 -10.94 -21.98
C LEU A 65 11.56 -10.57 -22.38
N ARG A 66 10.78 -9.99 -21.46
CA ARG A 66 9.42 -9.52 -21.75
C ARG A 66 9.41 -8.48 -22.87
N ILE A 67 10.25 -7.44 -22.78
CA ILE A 67 10.31 -6.38 -23.80
C ILE A 67 10.81 -6.95 -25.14
N LEU A 68 11.82 -7.82 -25.10
CA LEU A 68 12.35 -8.46 -26.31
C LEU A 68 11.33 -9.38 -26.99
N MET A 69 10.45 -10.03 -26.23
CA MET A 69 9.35 -10.82 -26.78
C MET A 69 8.26 -9.93 -27.35
N GLU A 70 7.82 -8.89 -26.62
CA GLU A 70 6.80 -7.95 -27.08
C GLU A 70 7.21 -7.22 -28.37
N ALA A 71 8.50 -6.85 -28.50
CA ALA A 71 9.02 -6.20 -29.69
C ALA A 71 9.04 -7.09 -30.96
N LYS A 72 8.89 -8.41 -30.80
CA LYS A 72 8.90 -9.39 -31.90
C LYS A 72 7.52 -9.93 -32.25
N LEU A 73 6.48 -9.56 -31.49
CA LEU A 73 5.13 -10.03 -31.74
C LEU A 73 4.50 -9.29 -32.92
N ASP A 74 3.77 -10.05 -33.74
CA ASP A 74 2.86 -9.45 -34.71
C ASP A 74 1.65 -8.83 -34.00
N GLU A 75 1.00 -7.88 -34.65
CA GLU A 75 -0.12 -7.12 -34.07
C GLU A 75 -1.27 -8.05 -33.65
N ALA A 76 -1.58 -9.08 -34.44
CA ALA A 76 -2.62 -10.05 -34.14
C ALA A 76 -2.33 -10.86 -32.86
N ASP A 77 -1.09 -11.30 -32.70
CA ASP A 77 -0.66 -12.06 -31.51
C ASP A 77 -0.61 -11.16 -30.27
N TRP A 78 -0.20 -9.90 -30.43
CA TRP A 78 -0.21 -8.92 -29.34
C TRP A 78 -1.64 -8.64 -28.82
N ILE A 79 -2.61 -8.45 -29.73
CA ILE A 79 -4.03 -8.25 -29.37
C ILE A 79 -4.58 -9.47 -28.61
N LYS A 80 -4.23 -10.68 -29.05
CA LYS A 80 -4.65 -11.93 -28.41
C LYS A 80 -4.07 -12.03 -27.00
N GLN A 81 -2.76 -11.82 -26.83
CA GLN A 81 -2.11 -11.82 -25.52
C GLN A 81 -2.71 -10.75 -24.59
N ARG A 82 -3.04 -9.57 -25.12
CA ARG A 82 -3.68 -8.51 -24.34
C ARG A 82 -5.07 -8.94 -23.86
N HIS A 83 -5.87 -9.57 -24.71
CA HIS A 83 -7.19 -10.10 -24.32
C HIS A 83 -7.08 -11.16 -23.22
N GLU A 84 -6.13 -12.08 -23.33
CA GLU A 84 -5.87 -13.09 -22.30
C GLU A 84 -5.43 -12.46 -20.96
N GLN A 85 -4.61 -11.41 -20.99
CA GLN A 85 -4.27 -10.69 -19.76
C GLN A 85 -5.48 -10.00 -19.14
N LEU A 86 -6.38 -9.46 -19.96
CA LEU A 86 -7.59 -8.78 -19.49
C LEU A 86 -8.59 -9.78 -18.88
N SER A 87 -8.74 -10.98 -19.45
CA SER A 87 -9.66 -11.99 -18.93
C SER A 87 -9.29 -12.47 -17.51
N LEU A 88 -8.01 -12.39 -17.15
CA LEU A 88 -7.49 -12.79 -15.83
C LEU A 88 -7.53 -11.66 -14.77
N ILE A 89 -8.00 -10.45 -15.11
CA ILE A 89 -7.97 -9.31 -14.18
C ILE A 89 -8.82 -9.56 -12.95
N ASP A 90 -10.03 -10.06 -13.14
CA ASP A 90 -10.97 -10.24 -12.04
C ASP A 90 -10.48 -11.31 -11.07
N GLU A 91 -9.83 -12.36 -11.58
CA GLU A 91 -9.14 -13.35 -10.76
C GLU A 91 -7.98 -12.72 -9.95
N LYS A 92 -7.13 -11.91 -10.60
CA LYS A 92 -6.03 -11.20 -9.91
C LYS A 92 -6.57 -10.25 -8.83
N ARG A 93 -7.68 -9.55 -9.09
CA ARG A 93 -8.36 -8.68 -8.11
C ARG A 93 -8.92 -9.48 -6.94
N LEU A 94 -9.61 -10.59 -7.22
CA LEU A 94 -10.16 -11.45 -6.19
C LEU A 94 -9.06 -12.01 -5.29
N ASN A 95 -7.97 -12.52 -5.88
CA ASN A 95 -6.81 -13.01 -5.15
C ASN A 95 -6.20 -11.95 -4.23
N ALA A 96 -6.09 -10.71 -4.72
CA ALA A 96 -5.59 -9.60 -3.90
C ALA A 96 -6.52 -9.21 -2.75
N ILE A 97 -7.84 -9.25 -2.96
CA ILE A 97 -8.83 -9.02 -1.91
C ILE A 97 -8.72 -10.10 -0.83
N CYS A 98 -8.72 -11.38 -1.24
CA CYS A 98 -8.57 -12.51 -0.33
C CYS A 98 -7.27 -12.41 0.47
N HIS A 99 -6.16 -12.09 -0.19
CA HIS A 99 -4.88 -11.87 0.47
C HIS A 99 -4.94 -10.72 1.48
N GLY A 100 -5.55 -9.60 1.09
CA GLY A 100 -5.78 -8.43 1.93
C GLY A 100 -6.57 -8.76 3.20
N GLN A 101 -7.65 -9.52 3.07
CA GLN A 101 -8.46 -9.96 4.20
C GLN A 101 -7.67 -10.89 5.12
N CYS A 102 -6.94 -11.86 4.57
CA CYS A 102 -6.07 -12.74 5.35
C CYS A 102 -4.97 -11.95 6.09
N TYR A 103 -4.37 -10.95 5.44
CA TYR A 103 -3.41 -10.05 6.08
C TYR A 103 -4.04 -9.23 7.21
N GLN A 104 -5.21 -8.62 6.98
CA GLN A 104 -5.93 -7.86 8.00
C GLN A 104 -6.31 -8.73 9.20
N LYS A 105 -6.84 -9.95 8.97
CA LYS A 105 -7.16 -10.91 10.04
C LYS A 105 -5.93 -11.24 10.87
N ARG A 106 -4.80 -11.57 10.23
CA ARG A 106 -3.52 -11.80 10.92
C ARG A 106 -3.10 -10.61 11.79
N MET A 107 -3.25 -9.40 11.26
CA MET A 107 -2.87 -8.19 12.00
C MET A 107 -3.81 -7.89 13.17
N ALA A 108 -5.12 -8.06 12.98
CA ALA A 108 -6.11 -7.93 14.03
C ALA A 108 -5.86 -8.94 15.15
N SER A 109 -5.61 -10.21 14.82
CA SER A 109 -5.27 -11.25 15.81
C SER A 109 -4.01 -10.91 16.59
N ALA A 110 -2.96 -10.42 15.93
CA ALA A 110 -1.72 -10.02 16.60
C ALA A 110 -1.93 -8.83 17.55
N TYR A 111 -2.69 -7.82 17.13
CA TYR A 111 -3.01 -6.65 17.95
C TYR A 111 -3.90 -7.02 19.15
N ASN A 112 -4.97 -7.79 18.90
CA ASN A 112 -5.95 -8.18 19.91
C ASN A 112 -5.43 -9.22 20.89
N LYS A 113 -4.30 -9.89 20.62
CA LYS A 113 -3.71 -10.91 21.51
C LYS A 113 -3.48 -10.42 22.95
N LYS A 114 -3.25 -9.12 23.14
CA LYS A 114 -3.02 -8.50 24.47
C LYS A 114 -4.20 -7.65 24.96
N VAL A 115 -5.27 -7.54 24.16
CA VAL A 115 -6.44 -6.73 24.52
C VAL A 115 -7.31 -7.51 25.49
N LYS A 116 -7.47 -6.98 26.70
CA LYS A 116 -8.46 -7.49 27.65
C LYS A 116 -9.80 -6.84 27.33
N VAL A 117 -10.75 -7.62 26.85
CA VAL A 117 -12.11 -7.15 26.58
C VAL A 117 -12.73 -6.69 27.89
N ARG A 118 -13.25 -5.46 27.91
CA ARG A 118 -14.09 -4.94 28.99
C ARG A 118 -15.48 -4.74 28.43
N LEU A 119 -16.47 -5.34 29.09
CA LEU A 119 -17.88 -5.16 28.77
C LEU A 119 -18.39 -3.98 29.60
N PHE A 120 -19.05 -3.03 28.95
CA PHE A 120 -19.67 -1.88 29.60
C PHE A 120 -21.19 -2.06 29.55
N LYS A 121 -21.88 -1.67 30.61
CA LYS A 121 -23.34 -1.63 30.73
C LYS A 121 -23.81 -0.19 30.82
N GLU A 122 -25.08 0.03 30.49
CA GLU A 122 -25.71 1.33 30.72
C GLU A 122 -25.63 1.70 32.21
N GLY A 123 -25.15 2.91 32.51
CA GLY A 123 -24.87 3.37 33.87
C GLY A 123 -23.39 3.28 34.30
N ASP A 124 -22.53 2.56 33.56
CA ASP A 124 -21.10 2.51 33.87
C ASP A 124 -20.41 3.86 33.60
N LYS A 125 -19.60 4.32 34.57
CA LYS A 125 -18.77 5.52 34.40
C LYS A 125 -17.47 5.14 33.71
N VAL A 126 -17.22 5.74 32.54
CA VAL A 126 -16.00 5.53 31.74
C VAL A 126 -15.27 6.84 31.51
N LEU A 127 -13.94 6.75 31.49
CA LEU A 127 -13.06 7.88 31.16
C LEU A 127 -12.91 7.97 29.64
N LYS A 128 -13.22 9.13 29.05
CA LYS A 128 -13.10 9.37 27.61
C LYS A 128 -11.76 10.02 27.32
N ARG A 129 -10.86 9.28 26.67
CA ARG A 129 -9.56 9.83 26.28
C ARG A 129 -9.72 11.09 25.42
N ILE A 130 -9.13 12.20 25.87
CA ILE A 130 -9.05 13.44 25.11
C ILE A 130 -8.00 13.23 24.01
N LEU A 131 -8.41 13.30 22.74
CA LEU A 131 -7.51 13.18 21.60
C LEU A 131 -6.90 14.55 21.29
N PRO A 132 -5.58 14.65 21.04
CA PRO A 132 -4.88 15.92 20.83
C PRO A 132 -5.31 16.71 19.57
N VAL A 133 -6.26 16.19 18.79
CA VAL A 133 -6.81 16.83 17.59
C VAL A 133 -8.07 17.66 17.91
N GLN A 134 -8.75 17.39 19.04
CA GLN A 134 -9.93 18.14 19.48
C GLN A 134 -9.52 19.16 20.54
N GLU A 135 -9.68 20.43 20.17
CA GLU A 135 -9.46 21.69 20.89
C GLU A 135 -9.23 21.65 22.41
N GLU A 136 -8.06 22.16 22.78
CA GLU A 136 -7.70 23.07 23.88
C GLU A 136 -6.24 22.76 24.21
N THR A 137 -5.36 23.76 24.12
CA THR A 137 -3.94 23.62 24.50
C THR A 137 -3.84 23.43 26.01
N LYS A 138 -4.25 22.26 26.49
CA LYS A 138 -4.06 21.86 27.87
C LYS A 138 -2.56 21.60 28.07
N GLY A 139 -2.00 22.24 29.09
CA GLY A 139 -0.56 22.16 29.39
C GLY A 139 -0.11 20.71 29.64
N LYS A 140 1.21 20.49 29.59
CA LYS A 140 1.87 19.17 29.73
C LYS A 140 1.37 18.28 30.89
N PHE A 141 0.75 18.88 31.92
CA PHE A 141 0.29 18.22 33.13
C PHE A 141 -1.23 18.04 33.23
N ALA A 142 -1.99 18.37 32.20
CA ALA A 142 -3.43 18.19 32.23
C ALA A 142 -3.83 16.72 32.10
N PRO A 143 -4.94 16.31 32.74
CA PRO A 143 -5.53 14.98 32.54
C PRO A 143 -5.85 14.74 31.06
N ASN A 144 -5.66 13.50 30.61
CA ASN A 144 -5.92 13.10 29.23
C ASN A 144 -7.25 12.34 29.07
N TRP A 145 -8.18 12.53 30.02
CA TRP A 145 -9.50 11.91 30.10
C TRP A 145 -10.58 12.90 30.53
#